data_AF-A0A3D8JQ82-F1
#
_entry.id   AF-A0A3D8JQ82-F1
#
_cell.length_a   1.000
_cell.length_b   1.000
_cell.length_c   1.000
_cell.angle_alpha   90.00
_cell.angle_beta   90.00
_cell.angle_gamma   90.00
#
_symmetry.space_group_name_H-M   'P 1'
#
loop_
_entity.id
_entity.type
_entity.pdbx_description
1 polymer ?
#
loop_
_entity_poly.entity_id
_entity_poly.type
_entity_poly.pdbx_seq_one_letter_code
_entity_poly.pdbx_strand_id
1 'polypeptide(L)'
;MKNSIKSLSAQHKRVQAKRAALFERAHELSAALNQEFGEAHIYASSADTMLDQTGPDEGTYGRLAYDGEELRVIHRTTDEDLYDNAHGVPEEERPYSSRPLVLCSPEWLDRLLTAASVDSLFASLGAVLNQREKQVDQSLGALDKLLAAESVEIEAQMAASLSNMKNEALNQNWAALLDAAHLETADALTRSSRMLEAVCAAILNDRDVELPADKSLTPLLKACINTLEWPAAKDALNDVNQLKGGVQSICNAIGSLRTHFGTAHGASSHLPPLDSEFGLLAKNACATMAIFLLSRHNRSVDAGTDEMHAE
;
A
#
# COMPACT_ATOMS: atom_id res chain seq x y z
N MET A 1 42.63 -28.73 54.13
CA MET A 1 41.30 -28.20 54.53
C MET A 1 41.23 -26.67 54.54
N LYS A 2 41.95 -25.94 55.41
CA LYS A 2 41.88 -24.45 55.48
C LYS A 2 42.27 -23.75 54.16
N ASN A 3 43.28 -24.23 53.45
CA ASN A 3 43.70 -23.67 52.15
C ASN A 3 42.67 -23.94 51.03
N SER A 4 42.04 -25.12 51.04
CA SER A 4 40.97 -25.49 50.09
C SER A 4 39.73 -24.60 50.26
N ILE A 5 39.31 -24.34 51.51
CA ILE A 5 38.18 -23.46 51.82
C ILE A 5 38.46 -22.01 51.37
N LYS A 6 39.68 -21.50 51.58
CA LYS A 6 40.07 -20.17 51.09
C LYS A 6 40.01 -20.07 49.56
N SER A 7 40.44 -21.11 48.85
CA SER A 7 40.37 -21.15 47.39
C SER A 7 38.93 -21.12 46.87
N LEU A 8 38.04 -21.92 47.47
CA LEU A 8 36.61 -21.92 47.15
C LEU A 8 35.94 -20.58 47.47
N SER A 9 36.30 -19.93 48.58
CA SER A 9 35.82 -18.58 48.92
C SER A 9 36.26 -17.54 47.87
N ALA A 10 37.50 -17.61 47.39
CA ALA A 10 37.99 -16.73 46.33
C ALA A 10 37.31 -17.01 44.98
N GLN A 11 36.93 -18.25 44.70
CA GLN A 11 36.12 -18.60 43.52
C GLN A 11 34.69 -18.04 43.66
N HIS A 12 34.06 -18.18 44.81
CA HIS A 12 32.74 -17.63 45.08
C HIS A 12 32.68 -16.11 44.88
N LYS A 13 33.66 -15.36 45.41
CA LYS A 13 33.78 -13.91 45.17
C LYS A 13 33.92 -13.55 43.69
N ARG A 14 34.67 -14.36 42.92
CA ARG A 14 34.81 -14.18 41.47
C ARG A 14 33.48 -14.43 40.73
N VAL A 15 32.70 -15.41 41.15
CA VAL A 15 31.35 -15.66 40.61
C VAL A 15 30.43 -14.48 40.89
N GLN A 16 30.41 -13.96 42.12
CA GLN A 16 29.62 -12.78 42.48
C GLN A 16 29.97 -11.54 41.64
N ALA A 17 31.27 -11.28 41.44
CA ALA A 17 31.71 -10.16 40.59
C ALA A 17 31.27 -10.32 39.12
N LYS A 18 31.30 -11.55 38.58
CA LYS A 18 30.80 -11.83 37.23
C LYS A 18 29.29 -11.67 37.11
N ARG A 19 28.54 -12.09 38.13
CA ARG A 19 27.07 -11.90 38.20
C ARG A 19 26.69 -10.43 38.18
N ALA A 20 27.41 -9.59 38.94
CA ALA A 20 27.19 -8.14 38.90
C ALA A 20 27.46 -7.57 37.50
N ALA A 21 28.56 -7.96 36.85
CA ALA A 21 28.85 -7.53 35.48
C ALA A 21 27.79 -8.01 34.47
N LEU A 22 27.28 -9.23 34.63
CA LEU A 22 26.20 -9.77 33.78
C LEU A 22 24.92 -8.94 33.91
N PHE A 23 24.55 -8.55 35.12
CA PHE A 23 23.39 -7.70 35.39
C PHE A 23 23.52 -6.31 34.72
N GLU A 24 24.68 -5.66 34.85
CA GLU A 24 24.94 -4.38 34.18
C GLU A 24 24.82 -4.50 32.65
N ARG A 25 25.35 -5.57 32.06
CA ARG A 25 25.21 -5.82 30.61
C ARG A 25 23.76 -6.07 30.19
N ALA A 26 22.96 -6.71 31.03
CA ALA A 26 21.53 -6.87 30.77
C ALA A 26 20.79 -5.52 30.80
N HIS A 27 21.17 -4.62 31.71
CA HIS A 27 20.62 -3.27 31.74
C HIS A 27 21.03 -2.45 30.51
N GLU A 28 22.28 -2.56 30.06
CA GLU A 28 22.73 -1.94 28.80
C GLU A 28 21.94 -2.47 27.59
N LEU A 29 21.72 -3.78 27.53
CA LEU A 29 20.88 -4.40 26.49
C LEU A 29 19.45 -3.86 26.53
N SER A 30 18.86 -3.78 27.73
CA SER A 30 17.52 -3.23 27.92
C SER A 30 17.42 -1.79 27.43
N ALA A 31 18.41 -0.95 27.74
CA ALA A 31 18.45 0.44 27.30
C ALA A 31 18.59 0.54 25.77
N ALA A 32 19.43 -0.30 25.15
CA ALA A 32 19.59 -0.35 23.71
C ALA A 32 18.28 -0.78 23.00
N LEU A 33 17.60 -1.81 23.52
CA LEU A 33 16.29 -2.22 23.00
C LEU A 33 15.27 -1.09 23.12
N ASN A 34 15.21 -0.42 24.27
CA ASN A 34 14.26 0.68 24.48
C ASN A 34 14.54 1.90 23.58
N GLN A 35 15.81 2.20 23.32
CA GLN A 35 16.19 3.27 22.41
C GLN A 35 15.72 3.00 20.97
N GLU A 36 15.79 1.75 20.51
CA GLU A 36 15.42 1.37 19.14
C GLU A 36 13.91 1.09 18.98
N PHE A 37 13.26 0.53 20.00
CA PHE A 37 11.90 -0.02 19.88
C PHE A 37 10.86 0.58 20.84
N GLY A 38 11.25 1.47 21.76
CA GLY A 38 10.37 1.97 22.82
C GLY A 38 9.08 2.62 22.33
N GLU A 39 9.17 3.41 21.25
CA GLU A 39 7.98 4.04 20.63
C GLU A 39 7.12 3.03 19.85
N ALA A 40 7.69 1.90 19.43
CA ALA A 40 7.02 0.91 18.60
C ALA A 40 6.12 -0.05 19.41
N HIS A 41 6.13 0.02 20.75
CA HIS A 41 5.31 -0.82 21.63
C HIS A 41 5.40 -2.31 21.24
N ILE A 42 6.62 -2.80 21.12
CA ILE A 42 6.90 -4.19 20.71
C ILE A 42 7.06 -5.04 21.97
N TYR A 43 6.27 -6.10 22.04
CA TYR A 43 6.40 -7.12 23.07
C TYR A 43 7.03 -8.38 22.46
N ALA A 44 8.04 -8.92 23.12
CA ALA A 44 8.65 -10.18 22.74
C ALA A 44 9.22 -10.92 23.95
N SER A 45 9.31 -12.25 23.86
CA SER A 45 9.87 -13.07 24.93
C SER A 45 10.73 -14.20 24.37
N SER A 46 11.72 -14.64 25.16
CA SER A 46 12.50 -15.84 24.88
C SER A 46 11.69 -17.11 25.10
N ALA A 47 12.22 -18.26 24.70
CA ALA A 47 11.70 -19.56 25.08
C ALA A 47 11.72 -19.78 26.60
N ASP A 48 10.84 -20.66 27.08
CA ASP A 48 10.79 -21.07 28.48
C ASP A 48 12.09 -21.71 28.94
N THR A 49 12.54 -21.28 30.11
CA THR A 49 13.73 -21.79 30.78
C THR A 49 13.40 -22.11 32.22
N MET A 50 13.80 -23.29 32.69
CA MET A 50 13.64 -23.66 34.10
C MET A 50 14.58 -22.81 34.97
N LEU A 51 14.01 -22.03 35.88
CA LEU A 51 14.69 -21.06 36.74
C LEU A 51 15.07 -21.65 38.09
N ASP A 52 14.15 -22.44 38.67
CA ASP A 52 14.33 -23.17 39.92
C ASP A 52 13.68 -24.54 39.81
N GLN A 53 14.31 -25.56 40.40
CA GLN A 53 13.81 -26.94 40.39
C GLN A 53 13.52 -27.39 41.82
N THR A 54 12.24 -27.63 42.11
CA THR A 54 11.77 -28.16 43.40
C THR A 54 11.55 -29.68 43.37
N GLY A 55 11.46 -30.26 42.17
CA GLY A 55 11.34 -31.70 41.95
C GLY A 55 11.63 -32.09 40.48
N PRO A 56 11.52 -33.37 40.13
CA PRO A 56 11.60 -33.80 38.73
C PRO A 56 10.48 -33.15 37.92
N ASP A 57 10.84 -32.29 36.96
CA ASP A 57 9.91 -31.51 36.15
C ASP A 57 8.98 -30.58 36.95
N GLU A 58 9.33 -30.28 38.21
CA GLU A 58 8.60 -29.38 39.09
C GLU A 58 9.48 -28.18 39.46
N GLY A 59 8.91 -26.99 39.37
CA GLY A 59 9.63 -25.78 39.74
C GLY A 59 9.07 -24.52 39.12
N THR A 60 9.92 -23.48 39.12
CA THR A 60 9.59 -22.20 38.48
C THR A 60 10.29 -22.13 37.13
N TYR A 61 9.53 -21.89 36.07
CA TYR A 61 10.05 -21.61 34.74
C TYR A 61 9.73 -20.17 34.35
N GLY A 62 10.49 -19.64 33.40
CA GLY A 62 10.25 -18.28 32.92
C GLY A 62 11.04 -17.94 31.68
N ARG A 63 10.83 -16.72 31.22
CA ARG A 63 11.34 -16.17 29.97
C ARG A 63 11.92 -14.79 30.22
N LEU A 64 12.95 -14.46 29.45
CA LEU A 64 13.40 -13.08 29.31
C LEU A 64 12.44 -12.38 28.35
N ALA A 65 11.80 -11.31 28.78
CA ALA A 65 10.83 -10.56 27.98
C ALA A 65 11.25 -9.10 27.86
N TYR A 66 11.00 -8.51 26.70
CA TYR A 66 11.01 -7.07 26.49
C TYR A 66 9.57 -6.61 26.38
N ASP A 67 9.14 -5.71 27.26
CA ASP A 67 7.74 -5.27 27.35
C ASP A 67 7.42 -3.98 26.59
N GLY A 68 8.41 -3.44 25.87
CA GLY A 68 8.33 -2.14 25.21
C GLY A 68 8.98 -1.00 26.00
N GLU A 69 9.32 -1.21 27.27
CA GLU A 69 10.01 -0.22 28.09
C GLU A 69 11.32 -0.77 28.67
N GLU A 70 11.29 -2.01 29.19
CA GLU A 70 12.44 -2.64 29.82
C GLU A 70 12.47 -4.16 29.63
N LEU A 71 13.64 -4.75 29.90
CA LEU A 71 13.77 -6.19 30.05
C LEU A 71 13.21 -6.62 31.41
N ARG A 72 12.45 -7.70 31.38
CA ARG A 72 11.79 -8.32 32.53
C ARG A 72 11.91 -9.83 32.49
N VAL A 73 11.70 -10.44 33.64
CA VAL A 73 11.44 -11.87 33.74
C VAL A 73 9.95 -12.07 33.89
N ILE A 74 9.36 -12.78 32.93
CA ILE A 74 8.03 -13.36 33.10
C ILE A 74 8.20 -14.80 33.54
N HIS A 75 7.42 -15.23 34.53
CA HIS A 75 7.58 -16.55 35.13
C HIS A 75 6.24 -17.14 35.58
N ARG A 76 6.24 -18.46 35.70
CA ARG A 76 5.15 -19.29 36.22
C ARG A 76 5.74 -20.51 36.92
N THR A 77 4.92 -21.17 37.71
CA THR A 77 5.27 -22.41 38.39
C THR A 77 4.48 -23.57 37.82
N THR A 78 5.06 -24.76 37.90
CA THR A 78 4.40 -26.00 37.51
C THR A 78 3.14 -26.26 38.36
N ASP A 79 3.12 -25.79 39.61
CA ASP A 79 1.94 -25.87 40.48
C ASP A 79 0.78 -25.00 39.97
N GLU A 80 1.07 -23.78 39.48
CA GLU A 80 0.08 -22.93 38.83
C GLU A 80 -0.46 -23.58 37.55
N ASP A 81 0.41 -24.21 36.75
CA ASP A 81 -0.03 -24.94 35.56
C ASP A 81 -0.92 -26.13 35.90
N LEU A 82 -0.55 -26.91 36.92
CA LEU A 82 -1.37 -28.03 37.40
C LEU A 82 -2.73 -27.56 37.92
N TYR A 83 -2.75 -26.46 38.66
CA TYR A 83 -3.98 -25.85 39.14
C TYR A 83 -4.88 -25.39 37.98
N ASP A 84 -4.34 -24.61 37.05
CA ASP A 84 -5.08 -24.09 35.90
C ASP A 84 -5.60 -25.21 35.00
N ASN A 85 -4.80 -26.27 34.81
CA ASN A 85 -5.19 -27.43 34.03
C ASN A 85 -6.32 -28.22 34.70
N ALA A 86 -6.29 -28.37 36.03
CA ALA A 86 -7.37 -29.02 36.79
C ALA A 86 -8.70 -28.23 36.72
N HIS A 87 -8.63 -26.92 36.53
CA HIS A 87 -9.79 -26.03 36.38
C HIS A 87 -10.19 -25.77 34.93
N GLY A 88 -9.51 -26.39 33.97
CA GLY A 88 -9.83 -26.27 32.54
C GLY A 88 -9.53 -24.89 31.96
N VAL A 89 -8.59 -24.13 32.53
CA VAL A 89 -8.18 -22.82 32.01
C VAL A 89 -7.38 -23.03 30.71
N PRO A 90 -7.82 -22.46 29.57
CA PRO A 90 -7.08 -22.51 28.31
C PRO A 90 -5.67 -21.93 28.47
N GLU A 91 -4.68 -22.50 27.78
CA GLU A 91 -3.27 -22.05 27.89
C GLU A 91 -3.09 -20.56 27.58
N GLU A 92 -3.87 -20.03 26.63
CA GLU A 92 -3.87 -18.62 26.23
C GLU A 92 -4.35 -17.66 27.32
N GLU A 93 -5.17 -18.15 28.26
CA GLU A 93 -5.75 -17.37 29.36
C GLU A 93 -4.91 -17.46 30.65
N ARG A 94 -3.86 -18.28 30.66
CA ARG A 94 -3.02 -18.51 31.84
C ARG A 94 -2.09 -17.32 32.10
N PRO A 95 -2.22 -16.62 33.24
CA PRO A 95 -1.47 -15.40 33.48
C PRO A 95 -0.01 -15.67 33.84
N TYR A 96 0.92 -14.91 33.27
CA TYR A 96 2.30 -14.92 33.74
C TYR A 96 2.52 -13.85 34.81
N SER A 97 3.30 -14.19 35.84
CA SER A 97 3.84 -13.19 36.76
C SER A 97 5.01 -12.47 36.09
N SER A 98 5.14 -11.17 36.31
CA SER A 98 6.21 -10.35 35.73
C SER A 98 7.02 -9.64 36.81
N ARG A 99 8.34 -9.62 36.67
CA ARG A 99 9.25 -8.94 37.59
C ARG A 99 10.39 -8.24 36.83
N PRO A 100 10.75 -7.00 37.22
CA PRO A 100 11.98 -6.35 36.76
C PRO A 100 13.22 -7.20 37.07
N LEU A 101 14.26 -7.09 36.24
CA LEU A 101 15.52 -7.83 36.46
C LEU A 101 16.12 -7.58 37.85
N VAL A 102 15.99 -6.35 38.37
CA VAL A 102 16.54 -5.95 39.68
C VAL A 102 15.89 -6.70 40.86
N LEU A 103 14.67 -7.22 40.68
CA LEU A 103 13.95 -7.98 41.70
C LEU A 103 14.12 -9.50 41.56
N CYS A 104 14.91 -9.95 40.57
CA CYS A 104 15.15 -11.37 40.32
C CYS A 104 16.35 -11.89 41.12
N SER A 105 16.33 -13.18 41.47
CA SER A 105 17.47 -13.81 42.13
C SER A 105 18.65 -13.94 41.16
N PRO A 106 19.91 -13.91 41.64
CA PRO A 106 21.06 -14.12 40.78
C PRO A 106 21.06 -15.48 40.07
N GLU A 107 20.46 -16.50 40.69
CA GLU A 107 20.32 -17.83 40.11
C GLU A 107 19.37 -17.83 38.89
N TRP A 108 18.27 -17.09 38.95
CA TRP A 108 17.37 -16.93 37.81
C TRP A 108 18.06 -16.19 36.66
N LEU A 109 18.78 -15.11 36.99
CA LEU A 109 19.50 -14.31 36.00
C LEU A 109 20.61 -15.13 35.32
N ASP A 110 21.34 -15.98 36.05
CA ASP A 110 22.34 -16.88 35.47
C ASP A 110 21.73 -17.87 34.45
N ARG A 111 20.47 -18.27 34.64
CA ARG A 111 19.75 -19.20 33.76
C ARG A 111 19.13 -18.51 32.56
N LEU A 112 18.67 -17.27 32.71
CA LEU A 112 17.96 -16.51 31.67
C LEU A 112 18.86 -15.62 30.81
N LEU A 113 19.96 -15.10 31.35
CA LEU A 113 20.89 -14.24 30.61
C LEU A 113 21.94 -15.10 29.88
N THR A 114 21.48 -16.12 29.18
CA THR A 114 22.30 -17.00 28.35
C THR A 114 22.20 -16.58 26.88
N ALA A 115 23.19 -16.96 26.07
CA ALA A 115 23.15 -16.72 24.63
C ALA A 115 21.87 -17.30 24.00
N ALA A 116 21.47 -18.52 24.37
CA ALA A 116 20.28 -19.17 23.83
C ALA A 116 18.99 -18.37 24.13
N SER A 117 18.83 -17.87 25.35
CA SER A 117 17.66 -17.07 25.74
C SER A 117 17.64 -15.72 25.03
N VAL A 118 18.80 -15.06 24.90
CA VAL A 118 18.94 -13.79 24.17
C VAL A 118 18.66 -13.99 22.68
N ASP A 119 19.25 -15.00 22.04
CA ASP A 119 19.01 -15.34 20.64
C ASP A 119 17.53 -15.64 20.39
N SER A 120 16.89 -16.38 21.31
CA SER A 120 15.46 -16.66 21.24
C SER A 120 14.60 -15.39 21.37
N LEU A 121 14.99 -14.44 22.22
CA LEU A 121 14.30 -13.15 22.34
C LEU A 121 14.41 -12.35 21.03
N PHE A 122 15.61 -12.27 20.45
CA PHE A 122 15.82 -11.60 19.16
C PHE A 122 15.05 -12.27 18.02
N ALA A 123 15.00 -13.60 18.00
CA ALA A 123 14.18 -14.34 17.04
C ALA A 123 12.68 -14.00 17.20
N SER A 124 12.18 -13.90 18.44
CA SER A 124 10.80 -13.48 18.71
C SER A 124 10.55 -12.04 18.28
N LEU A 125 11.48 -11.10 18.54
CA LEU A 125 11.38 -9.71 18.08
C LEU A 125 11.29 -9.63 16.55
N GLY A 126 12.18 -10.34 15.87
CA GLY A 126 12.18 -10.42 14.41
C GLY A 126 10.87 -11.00 13.86
N ALA A 127 10.32 -12.04 14.49
CA ALA A 127 9.03 -12.61 14.10
C ALA A 127 7.87 -11.61 14.24
N VAL A 128 7.82 -10.83 15.33
CA VAL A 128 6.79 -9.80 15.54
C VAL A 128 6.90 -8.70 14.49
N LEU A 129 8.11 -8.23 14.19
CA LEU A 129 8.34 -7.20 13.17
C LEU A 129 7.94 -7.69 11.77
N ASN A 130 8.37 -8.89 11.37
CA ASN A 130 8.02 -9.48 10.09
C ASN A 130 6.50 -9.65 9.95
N GLN A 131 5.81 -10.02 11.03
CA GLN A 131 4.35 -10.15 11.02
C GLN A 131 3.65 -8.80 10.85
N ARG A 132 4.15 -7.74 11.50
CA ARG A 132 3.62 -6.37 11.33
C ARG A 132 3.85 -5.85 9.92
N GLU A 133 5.05 -6.01 9.38
CA GLU A 133 5.39 -5.62 7.99
C GLU A 133 4.44 -6.30 7.01
N LYS A 134 4.28 -7.63 7.13
CA LYS A 134 3.35 -8.39 6.29
C LYS A 134 1.90 -7.90 6.38
N GLN A 135 1.43 -7.49 7.55
CA GLN A 135 0.08 -6.93 7.72
C GLN A 135 -0.07 -5.58 7.02
N VAL A 136 0.95 -4.73 7.10
CA VAL A 136 0.98 -3.44 6.41
C VAL A 136 0.98 -3.66 4.89
N ASP A 137 1.84 -4.55 4.38
CA ASP A 137 1.89 -4.89 2.95
C ASP A 137 0.56 -5.40 2.41
N GLN A 138 -0.11 -6.28 3.18
CA GLN A 138 -1.43 -6.78 2.83
C GLN A 138 -2.47 -5.66 2.78
N SER A 139 -2.40 -4.73 3.73
CA SER A 139 -3.32 -3.59 3.80
C SER A 139 -3.10 -2.63 2.63
N LEU A 140 -1.83 -2.30 2.34
CA LEU A 140 -1.45 -1.48 1.18
C LEU A 140 -1.93 -2.12 -0.12
N GLY A 141 -1.61 -3.39 -0.35
CA GLY A 141 -2.03 -4.09 -1.58
C GLY A 141 -3.56 -4.22 -1.72
N ALA A 142 -4.31 -4.26 -0.61
CA ALA A 142 -5.77 -4.22 -0.65
C ALA A 142 -6.30 -2.83 -1.04
N LEU A 143 -5.72 -1.76 -0.48
CA LEU A 143 -6.08 -0.39 -0.80
C LEU A 143 -5.74 -0.04 -2.26
N ASP A 144 -4.55 -0.44 -2.74
CA ASP A 144 -4.16 -0.23 -4.14
C ASP A 144 -5.13 -0.88 -5.11
N LYS A 145 -5.60 -2.10 -4.81
CA LYS A 145 -6.61 -2.79 -5.62
C LYS A 145 -7.95 -2.06 -5.63
N LEU A 146 -8.39 -1.56 -4.48
CA LEU A 146 -9.64 -0.80 -4.38
C LEU A 146 -9.55 0.51 -5.18
N LEU A 147 -8.42 1.22 -5.07
CA LEU A 147 -8.18 2.46 -5.81
C LEU A 147 -8.05 2.20 -7.32
N ALA A 148 -7.48 1.06 -7.72
CA ALA A 148 -7.40 0.66 -9.12
C ALA A 148 -8.76 0.22 -9.71
N ALA A 149 -9.70 -0.26 -8.88
CA ALA A 149 -10.99 -0.78 -9.34
C ALA A 149 -11.82 0.27 -10.10
N GLU A 150 -11.81 1.53 -9.65
CA GLU A 150 -12.48 2.63 -10.35
C GLU A 150 -11.88 2.88 -11.75
N SER A 151 -10.56 2.70 -11.88
CA SER A 151 -9.90 2.80 -13.17
C SER A 151 -10.29 1.65 -14.10
N VAL A 152 -10.38 0.41 -13.59
CA VAL A 152 -10.82 -0.77 -14.35
C VAL A 152 -12.26 -0.62 -14.86
N GLU A 153 -13.16 -0.08 -14.04
CA GLU A 153 -14.55 0.16 -14.46
C GLU A 153 -14.63 1.17 -15.61
N ILE A 154 -13.88 2.28 -15.54
CA ILE A 154 -13.77 3.26 -16.63
C ILE A 154 -13.18 2.61 -17.89
N GLU A 155 -12.19 1.73 -17.74
CA GLU A 155 -11.58 1.02 -18.87
C GLU A 155 -12.57 0.07 -19.56
N ALA A 156 -13.35 -0.67 -18.78
CA ALA A 156 -14.39 -1.56 -19.30
C ALA A 156 -15.48 -0.79 -20.06
N GLN A 157 -15.93 0.34 -19.51
CA GLN A 157 -16.92 1.21 -20.18
C GLN A 157 -16.37 1.81 -21.47
N MET A 158 -15.09 2.17 -21.51
CA MET A 158 -14.44 2.67 -22.72
C MET A 158 -14.35 1.59 -23.80
N ALA A 159 -13.92 0.37 -23.45
CA ALA A 159 -13.87 -0.75 -24.38
C ALA A 159 -15.26 -1.10 -24.96
N ALA A 160 -16.31 -1.04 -24.15
CA ALA A 160 -17.68 -1.22 -24.60
C ALA A 160 -18.10 -0.10 -25.58
N SER A 161 -17.77 1.16 -25.29
CA SER A 161 -18.05 2.30 -26.17
C SER A 161 -17.36 2.20 -27.53
N LEU A 162 -16.10 1.74 -27.54
CA LEU A 162 -15.33 1.54 -28.78
C LEU A 162 -15.84 0.38 -29.64
N SER A 163 -16.31 -0.70 -29.01
CA SER A 163 -16.87 -1.85 -29.72
C SER A 163 -18.06 -1.47 -30.60
N ASN A 164 -18.86 -0.49 -30.16
CA ASN A 164 -19.98 0.04 -30.93
C ASN A 164 -19.55 0.80 -32.19
N MET A 165 -18.40 1.48 -32.17
CA MET A 165 -17.87 2.23 -33.33
C MET A 165 -17.32 1.32 -34.44
N LYS A 166 -17.08 0.02 -34.16
CA LYS A 166 -16.47 -0.95 -35.10
C LYS A 166 -15.19 -0.44 -35.77
N ASN A 167 -14.39 0.36 -35.06
CA ASN A 167 -13.15 0.96 -35.57
C ASN A 167 -11.93 0.32 -34.91
N GLU A 168 -11.25 -0.54 -35.67
CA GLU A 168 -10.08 -1.30 -35.20
C GLU A 168 -8.91 -0.39 -34.79
N ALA A 169 -8.71 0.74 -35.46
CA ALA A 169 -7.65 1.68 -35.10
C ALA A 169 -7.89 2.34 -33.73
N LEU A 170 -9.15 2.56 -33.34
CA LEU A 170 -9.48 3.04 -32.00
C LEU A 170 -9.20 1.99 -30.93
N ASN A 171 -9.56 0.73 -31.19
CA ASN A 171 -9.27 -0.38 -30.27
C ASN A 171 -7.76 -0.55 -30.05
N GLN A 172 -6.96 -0.45 -31.12
CA GLN A 172 -5.50 -0.54 -31.04
C GLN A 172 -4.89 0.66 -30.29
N ASN A 173 -5.35 1.89 -30.56
CA ASN A 173 -4.90 3.07 -29.83
C ASN A 173 -5.25 2.99 -28.33
N TRP A 174 -6.41 2.42 -28.00
CA TRP A 174 -6.84 2.20 -26.61
C TRP A 174 -5.98 1.16 -25.89
N ALA A 175 -5.79 -0.02 -26.48
CA ALA A 175 -4.93 -1.06 -25.93
C ALA A 175 -3.51 -0.54 -25.67
N ALA A 176 -2.96 0.20 -26.63
CA ALA A 176 -1.62 0.77 -26.50
C ALA A 176 -1.53 1.86 -25.42
N LEU A 177 -2.62 2.58 -25.13
CA LEU A 177 -2.68 3.54 -24.03
C LEU A 177 -2.71 2.83 -22.67
N LEU A 178 -3.43 1.71 -22.55
CA LEU A 178 -3.45 0.90 -21.32
C LEU A 178 -2.06 0.37 -20.98
N ASP A 179 -1.34 -0.14 -21.97
CA ASP A 179 0.03 -0.65 -21.79
C ASP A 179 0.99 0.44 -21.27
N ALA A 180 0.84 1.69 -21.73
CA ALA A 180 1.72 2.80 -21.36
C ALA A 180 1.41 3.41 -19.99
N ALA A 181 0.14 3.40 -19.56
CA ALA A 181 -0.33 4.15 -18.40
C ALA A 181 0.29 3.72 -17.07
N HIS A 182 0.81 2.50 -16.98
CA HIS A 182 1.46 1.95 -15.78
C HIS A 182 2.98 1.95 -15.84
N LEU A 183 3.57 2.30 -16.99
CA LEU A 183 5.00 2.14 -17.25
C LEU A 183 5.72 3.49 -17.44
N GLU A 184 5.13 4.43 -18.19
CA GLU A 184 5.81 5.66 -18.59
C GLU A 184 4.83 6.85 -18.70
N THR A 185 4.87 7.80 -17.75
CA THR A 185 3.98 8.98 -17.71
C THR A 185 3.98 9.76 -19.03
N ALA A 186 5.16 9.98 -19.61
CA ALA A 186 5.32 10.71 -20.87
C ALA A 186 4.59 10.01 -22.03
N ASP A 187 4.67 8.68 -22.09
CA ASP A 187 4.01 7.90 -23.13
C ASP A 187 2.49 7.85 -22.91
N ALA A 188 2.04 7.74 -21.65
CA ALA A 188 0.63 7.84 -21.28
C ALA A 188 -0.01 9.16 -21.71
N LEU A 189 0.70 10.29 -21.54
CA LEU A 189 0.23 11.61 -22.00
C LEU A 189 0.12 11.68 -23.53
N THR A 190 1.15 11.22 -24.25
CA THR A 190 1.12 11.18 -25.72
C THR A 190 -0.05 10.36 -26.23
N ARG A 191 -0.24 9.15 -25.68
CA ARG A 191 -1.28 8.23 -26.13
C ARG A 191 -2.67 8.70 -25.75
N SER A 192 -2.84 9.34 -24.59
CA SER A 192 -4.12 9.94 -24.17
C SER A 192 -4.56 11.02 -25.16
N SER A 193 -3.65 11.94 -25.51
CA SER A 193 -3.95 12.98 -26.50
C SER A 193 -4.23 12.38 -27.89
N ARG A 194 -3.45 11.39 -28.32
CA ARG A 194 -3.65 10.70 -29.61
C ARG A 194 -4.99 9.96 -29.65
N MET A 195 -5.41 9.35 -28.54
CA MET A 195 -6.69 8.66 -28.43
C MET A 195 -7.86 9.63 -28.57
N LEU A 196 -7.81 10.79 -27.89
CA LEU A 196 -8.83 11.84 -28.05
C LEU A 196 -8.88 12.40 -29.48
N GLU A 197 -7.72 12.63 -30.11
CA GLU A 197 -7.63 13.04 -31.51
C GLU A 197 -8.30 12.02 -32.43
N ALA A 198 -8.00 10.73 -32.23
CA ALA A 198 -8.57 9.65 -33.02
C ALA A 198 -10.09 9.51 -32.84
N VAL A 199 -10.59 9.61 -31.60
CA VAL A 199 -12.03 9.56 -31.31
C VAL A 199 -12.76 10.73 -31.97
N CYS A 200 -12.25 11.96 -31.83
CA CYS A 200 -12.86 13.13 -32.46
C CYS A 200 -12.88 13.01 -33.99
N ALA A 201 -11.76 12.57 -34.59
CA ALA A 201 -11.69 12.35 -36.03
C ALA A 201 -12.66 11.26 -36.50
N ALA A 202 -12.79 10.16 -35.74
CA ALA A 202 -13.74 9.09 -36.06
C ALA A 202 -15.20 9.57 -36.04
N ILE A 203 -15.59 10.34 -35.01
CA ILE A 203 -16.94 10.91 -34.91
C ILE A 203 -17.23 11.89 -36.07
N LEU A 204 -16.26 12.74 -36.43
CA LEU A 204 -16.42 13.69 -37.53
C LEU A 204 -16.57 12.96 -38.88
N ASN A 205 -15.75 11.95 -39.12
CA ASN A 205 -15.83 11.14 -40.33
C ASN A 205 -17.16 10.36 -40.43
N ASP A 206 -17.62 9.75 -39.33
CA ASP A 206 -18.88 8.99 -39.32
C ASP A 206 -20.10 9.87 -39.60
N ARG A 207 -20.01 11.16 -39.26
CA ARG A 207 -21.04 12.17 -39.52
C ARG A 207 -20.84 12.97 -40.81
N ASP A 208 -19.90 12.57 -41.66
CA ASP A 208 -19.58 13.25 -42.92
C ASP A 208 -19.25 14.75 -42.76
N VAL A 209 -18.57 15.10 -41.66
CA VAL A 209 -18.09 16.47 -41.40
C VAL A 209 -16.63 16.58 -41.79
N GLU A 210 -16.31 17.58 -42.64
CA GLU A 210 -14.94 17.82 -43.08
C GLU A 210 -14.00 18.07 -41.89
N LEU A 211 -12.88 17.36 -41.88
CA LEU A 211 -11.86 17.51 -40.83
C LEU A 211 -11.22 18.91 -40.91
N PRO A 212 -10.94 19.55 -39.77
CA PRO A 212 -10.21 20.82 -39.75
C PRO A 212 -8.84 20.71 -40.42
N ALA A 213 -8.34 21.83 -40.97
CA ALA A 213 -7.03 21.90 -41.60
C ALA A 213 -5.89 21.53 -40.64
N ASP A 214 -5.98 21.97 -39.38
CA ASP A 214 -5.12 21.52 -38.29
C ASP A 214 -5.78 20.33 -37.57
N LYS A 215 -5.12 19.18 -37.57
CA LYS A 215 -5.61 17.93 -36.98
C LYS A 215 -5.08 17.70 -35.56
N SER A 216 -4.61 18.75 -34.89
CA SER A 216 -4.31 18.69 -33.46
C SER A 216 -5.60 18.51 -32.62
N LEU A 217 -5.44 18.11 -31.37
CA LEU A 217 -6.57 17.85 -30.45
C LEU A 217 -7.55 19.01 -30.35
N THR A 218 -7.06 20.25 -30.19
CA THR A 218 -7.93 21.41 -29.93
C THR A 218 -8.91 21.71 -31.09
N PRO A 219 -8.47 21.83 -32.36
CA PRO A 219 -9.39 21.99 -33.49
C PRO A 219 -10.34 20.82 -33.68
N LEU A 220 -9.84 19.58 -33.58
CA LEU A 220 -10.67 18.38 -33.74
C LEU A 220 -11.77 18.31 -32.69
N LEU A 221 -11.43 18.56 -31.43
CA LEU A 221 -12.39 18.55 -30.33
C LEU A 221 -13.45 19.62 -30.49
N LYS A 222 -13.05 20.84 -30.90
CA LYS A 222 -13.98 21.94 -31.13
C LYS A 222 -14.98 21.60 -32.24
N ALA A 223 -14.50 21.06 -33.36
CA ALA A 223 -15.36 20.60 -34.44
C ALA A 223 -16.30 19.48 -33.96
N CYS A 224 -15.78 18.46 -33.28
CA CYS A 224 -16.55 17.34 -32.76
C CYS A 224 -17.69 17.80 -31.82
N ILE A 225 -17.39 18.68 -30.86
CA ILE A 225 -18.39 19.21 -29.91
C ILE A 225 -19.49 20.00 -30.62
N ASN A 226 -19.15 20.75 -31.66
CA ASN A 226 -20.11 21.55 -32.43
C ASN A 226 -21.03 20.67 -33.29
N THR A 227 -20.57 19.50 -33.73
CA THR A 227 -21.36 18.54 -34.51
C THR A 227 -22.29 17.70 -33.64
N LEU A 228 -22.00 17.53 -32.34
CA LEU A 228 -22.86 16.79 -31.41
C LEU A 228 -24.14 17.55 -31.11
N GLU A 229 -25.26 16.84 -30.96
CA GLU A 229 -26.53 17.42 -30.51
C GLU A 229 -26.47 17.76 -29.03
N TRP A 230 -27.17 18.81 -28.58
CA TRP A 230 -27.20 19.22 -27.17
C TRP A 230 -28.61 19.57 -26.71
N PRO A 231 -28.95 19.35 -25.41
CA PRO A 231 -30.26 19.72 -24.89
C PRO A 231 -30.59 21.19 -25.17
N ALA A 232 -31.78 21.44 -25.72
CA ALA A 232 -32.26 22.77 -26.08
C ALA A 232 -33.11 23.46 -24.99
N ALA A 233 -33.21 22.85 -23.80
CA ALA A 233 -33.98 23.40 -22.69
C ALA A 233 -33.37 24.75 -22.24
N LYS A 234 -34.17 25.82 -22.31
CA LYS A 234 -33.72 27.20 -22.01
C LYS A 234 -33.10 27.33 -20.63
N ASP A 235 -33.64 26.63 -19.64
CA ASP A 235 -33.19 26.68 -18.25
C ASP A 235 -31.86 25.93 -18.03
N ALA A 236 -31.47 25.02 -18.93
CA ALA A 236 -30.23 24.23 -18.85
C ALA A 236 -29.13 24.72 -19.81
N LEU A 237 -29.40 25.73 -20.64
CA LEU A 237 -28.49 26.16 -21.71
C LEU A 237 -27.14 26.66 -21.16
N ASN A 238 -27.16 27.41 -20.06
CA ASN A 238 -25.94 27.91 -19.41
C ASN A 238 -25.11 26.76 -18.85
N ASP A 239 -25.74 25.82 -18.15
CA ASP A 239 -25.07 24.66 -17.56
C ASP A 239 -24.45 23.75 -18.63
N VAL A 240 -25.17 23.53 -19.74
CA VAL A 240 -24.67 22.77 -20.89
C VAL A 240 -23.46 23.46 -21.53
N ASN A 241 -23.49 24.78 -21.68
CA ASN A 241 -22.36 25.52 -22.22
C ASN A 241 -21.14 25.51 -21.29
N GLN A 242 -21.37 25.58 -19.97
CA GLN A 242 -20.30 25.44 -18.98
C GLN A 242 -19.68 24.05 -19.03
N LEU A 243 -20.50 22.99 -19.12
CA LEU A 243 -20.01 21.61 -19.25
C LEU A 243 -19.18 21.42 -20.53
N LYS A 244 -19.64 21.95 -21.68
CA LYS A 244 -18.86 21.96 -22.94
C LYS A 244 -17.50 22.63 -22.75
N GLY A 245 -17.48 23.77 -22.08
CA GLY A 245 -16.25 24.48 -21.75
C GLY A 245 -15.31 23.65 -20.86
N GLY A 246 -15.86 22.93 -19.87
CA GLY A 246 -15.10 22.02 -19.02
C GLY A 246 -14.47 20.86 -19.79
N VAL A 247 -15.24 20.19 -20.65
CA VAL A 247 -14.75 19.11 -21.53
C VAL A 247 -13.61 19.63 -22.42
N GLN A 248 -13.79 20.80 -23.02
CA GLN A 248 -12.75 21.45 -23.84
C GLN A 248 -11.50 21.75 -23.03
N SER A 249 -11.66 22.32 -21.83
CA SER A 249 -10.55 22.70 -20.96
C SER A 249 -9.70 21.48 -20.57
N ILE A 250 -10.33 20.38 -20.15
CA ILE A 250 -9.64 19.15 -19.75
C ILE A 250 -8.88 18.53 -20.92
N CYS A 251 -9.52 18.37 -22.07
CA CYS A 251 -8.87 17.79 -23.25
C CYS A 251 -7.70 18.66 -23.74
N ASN A 252 -7.88 19.99 -23.77
CA ASN A 252 -6.82 20.91 -24.15
C ASN A 252 -5.65 20.86 -23.15
N ALA A 253 -5.93 20.70 -21.85
CA ALA A 253 -4.88 20.51 -20.85
C ALA A 253 -4.07 19.23 -21.10
N ILE A 254 -4.71 18.12 -21.48
CA ILE A 254 -4.01 16.88 -21.88
C ILE A 254 -3.12 17.12 -23.12
N GLY A 255 -3.61 17.85 -24.12
CA GLY A 255 -2.82 18.21 -25.31
C GLY A 255 -1.60 19.10 -24.98
N SER A 256 -1.77 20.05 -24.07
CA SER A 256 -0.68 20.88 -23.55
C SER A 256 0.35 20.06 -22.76
N LEU A 257 -0.10 19.15 -21.90
CA LEU A 257 0.78 18.25 -21.16
C LEU A 257 1.58 17.35 -22.10
N ARG A 258 0.98 16.79 -23.15
CA ARG A 258 1.73 16.08 -24.21
C ARG A 258 2.80 16.98 -24.84
N THR A 259 2.49 18.24 -25.09
CA THR A 259 3.43 19.16 -25.77
C THR A 259 4.66 19.44 -24.92
N HIS A 260 4.51 19.49 -23.60
CA HIS A 260 5.59 19.78 -22.66
C HIS A 260 6.30 18.54 -22.11
N PHE A 261 5.59 17.42 -21.96
CA PHE A 261 6.05 16.22 -21.24
C PHE A 261 5.89 14.92 -22.03
N GLY A 262 5.42 14.98 -23.28
CA GLY A 262 5.20 13.79 -24.11
C GLY A 262 6.45 13.28 -24.83
N THR A 263 6.28 12.16 -25.52
CA THR A 263 7.31 11.40 -26.23
C THR A 263 7.71 11.97 -27.61
N ALA A 264 6.98 12.95 -28.14
CA ALA A 264 7.21 13.50 -29.49
C ALA A 264 8.19 14.68 -29.50
N HIS A 265 9.22 14.59 -30.36
CA HIS A 265 10.24 15.61 -30.66
C HIS A 265 10.84 16.35 -29.47
N GLY A 266 11.83 15.68 -28.84
CA GLY A 266 12.79 16.32 -27.95
C GLY A 266 12.11 16.96 -26.75
N ALA A 267 11.70 16.14 -25.78
CA ALA A 267 11.44 16.61 -24.43
C ALA A 267 12.56 17.60 -24.09
N SER A 268 12.20 18.87 -23.96
CA SER A 268 13.15 19.92 -23.64
C SER A 268 13.83 19.49 -22.34
N SER A 269 15.16 19.39 -22.43
CA SER A 269 16.10 18.79 -21.49
C SER A 269 16.20 19.50 -20.13
N HIS A 270 15.11 20.13 -19.65
CA HIS A 270 15.13 21.07 -18.52
C HIS A 270 13.96 20.94 -17.53
N LEU A 271 12.91 20.17 -17.83
CA LEU A 271 11.81 19.94 -16.89
C LEU A 271 11.93 18.57 -16.22
N PRO A 272 11.72 18.47 -14.89
CA PRO A 272 11.65 17.17 -14.23
C PRO A 272 10.46 16.35 -14.79
N PRO A 273 10.59 15.01 -14.85
CA PRO A 273 9.48 14.16 -15.25
C PRO A 273 8.29 14.33 -14.30
N LEU A 274 7.07 14.16 -14.82
CA LEU A 274 5.85 14.16 -14.01
C LEU A 274 5.67 12.81 -13.31
N ASP A 275 5.09 12.87 -12.11
CA ASP A 275 4.73 11.67 -11.34
C ASP A 275 3.71 10.81 -12.11
N SER A 276 3.70 9.50 -11.80
CA SER A 276 2.85 8.51 -12.48
C SER A 276 1.35 8.83 -12.46
N GLU A 277 0.92 9.56 -11.43
CA GLU A 277 -0.42 10.04 -11.15
C GLU A 277 -0.93 10.95 -12.28
N PHE A 278 -0.06 11.71 -12.92
CA PHE A 278 -0.42 12.54 -14.08
C PHE A 278 -0.77 11.68 -15.30
N GLY A 279 -0.06 10.56 -15.49
CA GLY A 279 -0.33 9.60 -16.56
C GLY A 279 -1.67 8.90 -16.34
N LEU A 280 -1.92 8.46 -15.10
CA LEU A 280 -3.18 7.83 -14.71
C LEU A 280 -4.37 8.79 -14.85
N LEU A 281 -4.23 10.04 -14.40
CA LEU A 281 -5.26 11.07 -14.54
C LEU A 281 -5.55 11.34 -16.03
N ALA A 282 -4.52 11.48 -16.86
CA ALA A 282 -4.69 11.71 -18.29
C ALA A 282 -5.42 10.54 -18.97
N LYS A 283 -5.09 9.29 -18.62
CA LYS A 283 -5.80 8.09 -19.11
C LYS A 283 -7.27 8.11 -18.72
N ASN A 284 -7.58 8.29 -17.43
CA ASN A 284 -8.95 8.25 -16.93
C ASN A 284 -9.79 9.42 -17.48
N ALA A 285 -9.21 10.61 -17.55
CA ALA A 285 -9.85 11.78 -18.17
C ALA A 285 -10.10 11.53 -19.66
N CYS A 286 -9.11 11.02 -20.40
CA CYS A 286 -9.27 10.64 -21.80
C CYS A 286 -10.42 9.65 -21.99
N ALA A 287 -10.45 8.57 -21.21
CA ALA A 287 -11.51 7.56 -21.27
C ALA A 287 -12.88 8.16 -20.98
N THR A 288 -13.01 8.94 -19.90
CA THR A 288 -14.27 9.61 -19.54
C THR A 288 -14.77 10.53 -20.64
N MET A 289 -13.89 11.36 -21.20
CA MET A 289 -14.24 12.28 -22.28
C MET A 289 -14.63 11.52 -23.54
N ALA A 290 -13.89 10.47 -23.90
CA ALA A 290 -14.18 9.67 -25.08
C ALA A 290 -15.51 8.91 -24.95
N ILE A 291 -15.76 8.25 -23.81
CA ILE A 291 -17.05 7.61 -23.49
C ILE A 291 -18.19 8.61 -23.66
N PHE A 292 -18.04 9.80 -23.07
CA PHE A 292 -19.06 10.83 -23.16
C PHE A 292 -19.32 11.29 -24.60
N LEU A 293 -18.27 11.60 -25.36
CA LEU A 293 -18.40 12.04 -26.76
C LEU A 293 -19.03 10.95 -27.64
N LEU A 294 -18.59 9.70 -27.50
CA LEU A 294 -19.12 8.55 -28.24
C LEU A 294 -20.59 8.27 -27.88
N SER A 295 -20.94 8.31 -26.59
CA SER A 295 -22.33 8.14 -26.14
C SER A 295 -23.25 9.22 -26.74
N ARG A 296 -22.78 10.47 -26.80
CA ARG A 296 -23.54 11.57 -27.42
C ARG A 296 -23.62 11.46 -28.94
N HIS A 297 -22.61 10.87 -29.58
CA HIS A 297 -22.65 10.55 -31.00
C HIS A 297 -23.70 9.48 -31.30
N ASN A 298 -23.71 8.36 -30.57
CA ASN A 298 -24.68 7.29 -30.79
C ASN A 298 -26.13 7.75 -30.58
N ARG A 299 -26.40 8.53 -29.53
CA ARG A 299 -27.77 9.01 -29.23
C ARG A 299 -28.38 9.88 -30.34
N SER A 300 -27.56 10.64 -31.06
CA SER A 300 -28.06 11.46 -32.18
C SER A 300 -28.37 10.64 -33.44
N VAL A 301 -27.73 9.49 -33.60
CA VAL A 301 -27.96 8.61 -34.76
C VAL A 301 -29.32 7.94 -34.63
N ASP A 302 -29.66 7.45 -33.42
CA ASP A 302 -30.94 6.79 -33.16
C ASP A 302 -32.15 7.73 -33.29
N ALA A 303 -31.99 9.02 -32.98
CA ALA A 303 -33.07 10.02 -33.14
C ALA A 303 -33.43 10.27 -34.62
N GLY A 304 -32.46 10.13 -35.54
CA GLY A 304 -32.68 10.30 -36.98
C GLY A 304 -33.39 9.11 -37.65
N THR A 305 -33.41 7.94 -37.03
CA THR A 305 -34.08 6.74 -37.58
C THR A 305 -35.57 6.66 -37.25
N ASP A 306 -36.04 7.31 -36.17
CA ASP A 306 -37.46 7.29 -35.78
C ASP A 306 -38.33 8.27 -36.59
N GLU A 307 -37.76 9.34 -37.16
CA GLU A 307 -38.52 10.30 -37.98
C GLU A 307 -38.79 9.81 -39.42
N MET A 308 -38.07 8.80 -39.91
CA MET A 308 -38.21 8.30 -41.29
C MET A 308 -39.33 7.24 -41.46
N HIS A 309 -40.02 6.87 -40.37
CA HIS A 309 -41.16 5.94 -40.38
C HIS A 309 -42.53 6.60 -40.11
N ALA A 310 -42.60 7.94 -40.16
CA ALA A 310 -43.81 8.71 -39.86
C ALA A 310 -44.39 9.53 -41.05
N GLU A 311 -44.08 9.16 -42.30
CA GLU A 311 -44.78 9.67 -43.50
C GLU A 311 -45.52 8.55 -44.26
#